data_AF-A0A1B7MDG1-F1
#
_entry.id   AF-A0A1B7MDG1-F1
#
_cell.length_a   1.000
_cell.length_b   1.000
_cell.length_c   1.000
_cell.angle_alpha   90.00
_cell.angle_beta   90.00
_cell.angle_gamma   90.00
#
_symmetry.space_group_name_H-M   'P 1'
#
loop_
_entity.id
_entity.type
_entity.pdbx_description
1 polymer ?
#
loop_
_entity_poly.entity_id
_entity_poly.type
_entity_poly.pdbx_seq_one_letter_code
_entity_poly.pdbx_strand_id
1 'polypeptide(L)'
;MVFDNATTHLKRADDALSACKMPKFSPKYGMEWDGSDWGKGRRPKNWGVDVNVVDENGKLVYTPSGEIKRMKVRMCNATFTNDTPQSLYYPEGHKLAGIFKGMAVILHE
;
A
#
# COMPACT_ATOMS: atom_id res chain seq x y z
N MET A 1 8.56 41.98 -8.32
CA MET A 1 8.50 40.93 -7.29
C MET A 1 8.71 39.60 -7.99
N VAL A 2 9.80 38.91 -7.69
CA VAL A 2 10.10 37.59 -8.27
C VAL A 2 9.37 36.56 -7.41
N PHE A 3 8.46 35.80 -8.02
CA PHE A 3 7.79 34.68 -7.35
C PHE A 3 8.69 33.44 -7.47
N ASP A 4 9.13 32.92 -6.33
CA ASP A 4 9.75 31.61 -6.24
C ASP A 4 8.64 30.55 -6.35
N ASN A 5 8.67 29.75 -7.42
CA ASN A 5 7.73 28.66 -7.66
C ASN A 5 8.43 27.31 -7.39
N ALA A 6 9.27 27.25 -6.34
CA ALA A 6 9.95 26.04 -5.91
C ALA A 6 8.97 24.88 -5.78
N THR A 7 9.22 23.83 -6.57
CA THR A 7 8.41 22.62 -6.63
C THR A 7 8.55 21.84 -5.31
N THR A 8 7.76 22.18 -4.29
CA THR A 8 7.78 21.56 -2.95
C THR A 8 7.16 20.15 -2.92
N HIS A 9 7.03 19.47 -4.05
CA HIS A 9 6.57 18.09 -4.10
C HIS A 9 7.69 17.13 -3.68
N LEU A 10 7.86 16.97 -2.36
CA LEU A 10 8.69 15.90 -1.82
C LEU A 10 8.06 14.55 -2.20
N LYS A 11 8.85 13.64 -2.76
CA LYS A 11 8.42 12.26 -2.98
C LYS A 11 8.05 11.67 -1.61
N ARG A 12 6.82 11.17 -1.45
CA ARG A 12 6.41 10.43 -0.24
C ARG A 12 7.15 9.09 -0.19
N ALA A 13 7.27 8.52 1.02
CA ALA A 13 7.78 7.15 1.18
C ALA A 13 7.00 6.18 0.27
N ASP A 14 7.66 5.14 -0.22
CA ASP A 14 7.06 4.23 -1.21
C ASP A 14 5.85 3.46 -0.64
N ASP A 15 5.78 3.31 0.69
CA ASP A 15 4.68 2.70 1.44
C ASP A 15 3.77 3.73 2.15
N ALA A 16 3.93 5.02 1.84
CA ALA A 16 3.15 6.09 2.47
C ALA A 16 1.64 5.93 2.22
N LEU A 17 0.86 6.47 3.15
CA LEU A 17 -0.60 6.46 3.09
C LEU A 17 -1.11 7.00 1.76
N SER A 18 -1.88 6.16 1.06
CA SER A 18 -2.57 6.52 -0.17
C SER A 18 -4.08 6.36 0.03
N ALA A 19 -4.80 7.49 0.07
CA ALA A 19 -6.26 7.50 0.21
C ALA A 19 -6.98 7.09 -1.08
N CYS A 20 -6.28 7.01 -2.22
CA CYS A 20 -6.90 6.73 -3.50
C CYS A 20 -7.32 5.26 -3.60
N LYS A 21 -8.62 5.01 -3.82
CA LYS A 21 -9.21 3.68 -4.12
C LYS A 21 -9.17 2.66 -2.95
N MET A 22 -9.02 3.11 -1.71
CA MET A 22 -9.13 2.22 -0.54
C MET A 22 -10.50 1.52 -0.50
N PRO A 23 -10.57 0.18 -0.37
CA PRO A 23 -11.84 -0.54 -0.32
C PRO A 23 -12.59 -0.24 0.98
N LYS A 24 -13.91 -0.10 0.88
CA LYS A 24 -14.78 0.17 2.04
C LYS A 24 -14.77 -0.98 3.05
N PHE A 25 -14.70 -2.22 2.57
CA PHE A 25 -14.77 -3.43 3.39
C PHE A 25 -13.51 -4.27 3.18
N SER A 26 -13.15 -5.09 4.18
CA SER A 26 -12.08 -6.06 4.06
C SER A 26 -12.33 -7.02 2.88
N PRO A 27 -11.29 -7.38 2.10
CA PRO A 27 -11.41 -8.41 1.06
C PRO A 27 -12.00 -9.71 1.62
N LYS A 28 -12.96 -10.31 0.89
CA LYS A 28 -13.67 -11.53 1.34
C LYS A 28 -12.83 -12.80 1.33
N TYR A 29 -11.71 -12.83 0.61
CA TYR A 29 -10.90 -14.04 0.41
C TYR A 29 -9.58 -13.90 1.15
N GLY A 30 -9.56 -14.36 2.40
CA GLY A 30 -8.36 -14.39 3.25
C GLY A 30 -7.34 -15.45 2.85
N MET A 31 -6.88 -15.43 1.60
CA MET A 31 -5.73 -16.24 1.18
C MET A 31 -4.42 -15.48 1.40
N GLU A 32 -3.40 -16.21 1.85
CA GLU A 32 -2.02 -15.76 2.02
C GLU A 32 -1.57 -14.81 0.91
N TRP A 33 -0.96 -13.71 1.33
CA TRP A 33 -0.32 -12.75 0.45
C TRP A 33 1.02 -13.33 -0.01
N ASP A 34 1.08 -13.83 -1.24
CA ASP A 34 2.27 -14.44 -1.86
C ASP A 34 3.13 -13.41 -2.62
N GLY A 35 2.81 -12.12 -2.51
CA GLY A 35 3.49 -11.05 -3.26
C GLY A 35 3.27 -11.09 -4.78
N SER A 36 2.47 -12.02 -5.31
CA SER A 36 2.16 -12.17 -6.73
C SER A 36 0.72 -11.69 -7.00
N ASP A 37 0.49 -10.39 -6.77
CA ASP A 37 -0.86 -9.83 -6.59
C ASP A 37 -1.59 -9.52 -7.91
N TRP A 38 -1.66 -10.50 -8.79
CA TRP A 38 -2.69 -10.60 -9.82
C TRP A 38 -3.47 -11.89 -9.56
N GLY A 39 -4.67 -11.78 -8.99
CA GLY A 39 -5.59 -12.92 -8.96
C GLY A 39 -5.90 -13.45 -10.36
N LYS A 40 -6.68 -14.53 -10.48
CA LYS A 40 -7.30 -14.87 -11.76
C LYS A 40 -8.24 -13.73 -12.16
N GLY A 41 -7.90 -13.03 -13.25
CA GLY A 41 -8.54 -11.78 -13.64
C GLY A 41 -7.97 -10.59 -12.87
N ARG A 42 -8.01 -9.41 -13.47
CA ARG A 42 -7.40 -8.15 -12.99
C ARG A 42 -7.99 -7.63 -11.66
N ARG A 43 -7.95 -8.40 -10.58
CA ARG A 43 -8.41 -8.02 -9.24
C ARG A 43 -7.36 -8.43 -8.20
N PRO A 44 -6.70 -7.46 -7.53
CA PRO A 44 -5.80 -7.76 -6.42
C PRO A 44 -6.59 -8.37 -5.26
N LYS A 45 -6.00 -9.35 -4.55
CA LYS A 45 -6.67 -10.06 -3.45
C LYS A 45 -6.67 -9.24 -2.15
N ASN A 46 -5.70 -8.36 -1.98
CA ASN A 46 -5.56 -7.46 -0.84
C ASN A 46 -5.31 -6.01 -1.28
N TRP A 47 -5.35 -5.06 -0.34
CA TRP A 47 -5.12 -3.64 -0.60
C TRP A 47 -3.75 -3.16 -0.11
N GLY A 48 -3.10 -2.31 -0.92
CA GLY A 48 -1.73 -1.83 -0.69
C GLY A 48 -1.26 -0.89 -1.80
N VAL A 49 -0.04 -0.37 -1.67
CA VAL A 49 0.56 0.61 -2.60
C VAL A 49 1.45 -0.10 -3.61
N ASP A 50 1.43 0.37 -4.86
CA ASP A 50 2.26 -0.19 -5.93
C ASP A 50 3.65 0.45 -5.92
N VAL A 51 4.65 -0.31 -5.49
CA VAL A 51 6.05 0.08 -5.38
C VAL A 51 6.86 -0.53 -6.51
N ASN A 52 7.81 0.22 -7.04
CA ASN A 52 8.74 -0.29 -8.02
C ASN A 52 9.73 -1.24 -7.34
N VAL A 53 9.93 -2.42 -7.93
CA VAL A 53 10.91 -3.38 -7.41
C VAL A 53 12.31 -2.84 -7.71
N VAL A 54 13.11 -2.70 -6.66
CA VAL A 54 14.53 -2.35 -6.76
C VAL A 54 15.39 -3.58 -6.52
N ASP A 55 16.53 -3.67 -7.19
CA ASP A 55 17.54 -4.68 -6.95
C ASP A 55 18.42 -4.35 -5.74
N GLU A 56 19.37 -5.23 -5.41
CA GLU A 56 20.31 -5.08 -4.30
C GLU A 56 21.18 -3.81 -4.40
N ASN A 57 21.28 -3.23 -5.60
CA ASN A 57 22.05 -2.00 -5.87
C ASN A 57 21.16 -0.75 -5.89
N GLY A 58 19.87 -0.88 -5.59
CA GLY A 58 18.90 0.21 -5.62
C GLY A 58 18.42 0.60 -7.02
N LYS A 59 18.69 -0.21 -8.05
CA LYS A 59 18.26 0.03 -9.43
C LYS A 59 16.91 -0.63 -9.71
N LEU A 60 16.08 0.03 -10.52
CA LEU A 60 14.77 -0.50 -10.93
C LEU A 60 14.92 -1.82 -11.69
N VAL A 61 14.15 -2.83 -11.28
CA VAL A 61 14.05 -4.11 -11.98
C VAL A 61 13.04 -3.98 -13.10
N TYR A 62 13.41 -4.41 -14.31
CA TYR A 62 12.54 -4.40 -15.48
C TYR A 62 12.06 -5.82 -15.82
N THR A 63 10.85 -5.92 -16.36
CA THR A 63 10.35 -7.14 -16.99
C THR A 63 11.03 -7.37 -18.35
N PRO A 64 10.99 -8.60 -18.91
CA PRO A 64 11.52 -8.85 -20.26
C PRO A 64 10.89 -7.98 -21.36
N SER A 65 9.71 -7.40 -21.11
CA SER A 65 9.03 -6.45 -21.99
C SER A 65 9.55 -5.01 -21.90
N GLY A 66 10.48 -4.71 -20.97
CA GLY A 66 11.01 -3.37 -20.75
C GLY A 66 10.17 -2.47 -19.82
N GLU A 67 9.14 -3.02 -19.19
CA GLU A 67 8.32 -2.30 -18.20
C GLU A 67 8.95 -2.41 -16.81
N ILE A 68 8.79 -1.38 -15.97
CA ILE A 68 9.25 -1.45 -14.58
C ILE A 68 8.43 -2.51 -13.84
N LYS A 69 9.12 -3.46 -13.21
CA LYS A 69 8.48 -4.44 -12.35
C LYS A 69 7.94 -3.71 -11.12
N ARG A 70 6.63 -3.82 -10.90
CA ARG A 70 5.95 -3.26 -9.73
C ARG A 70 5.46 -4.39 -8.85
N MET A 71 5.57 -4.22 -7.55
CA MET A 71 4.95 -5.09 -6.56
C MET A 71 3.99 -4.26 -5.71
N LYS A 72 2.93 -4.89 -5.21
CA LYS A 72 2.06 -4.26 -4.22
C LYS A 72 2.62 -4.52 -2.83
N VAL A 73 2.78 -3.50 -1.99
CA VAL A 73 3.25 -3.60 -0.60
C VAL A 73 2.17 -3.12 0.38
N ARG A 74 2.26 -3.56 1.64
CA ARG A 74 1.40 -3.03 2.72
C ARG A 74 1.72 -1.57 2.98
N MET A 75 0.69 -0.76 3.23
CA MET A 75 0.88 0.62 3.68
C MET A 75 1.46 0.66 5.09
N CYS A 76 2.21 1.72 5.36
CA CYS A 76 2.54 2.13 6.71
C CYS A 76 1.28 2.40 7.55
N ASN A 77 1.42 2.34 8.87
CA ASN A 77 0.35 2.68 9.79
C ASN A 77 -0.06 4.15 9.62
N ALA A 78 -1.34 4.43 9.84
CA ALA A 78 -1.81 5.79 10.00
C ALA A 78 -1.50 6.31 11.41
N THR A 79 -1.70 7.59 11.64
CA THR A 79 -1.56 8.23 12.95
C THR A 79 -2.90 8.86 13.34
N PHE A 80 -3.36 8.55 14.55
CA PHE A 80 -4.49 9.22 15.17
C PHE A 80 -4.09 10.63 15.61
N THR A 81 -5.08 11.45 15.99
CA THR A 81 -4.85 12.83 16.49
C THR A 81 -4.10 12.89 17.82
N ASN A 82 -4.02 11.77 18.54
CA ASN A 82 -3.26 11.61 19.78
C ASN A 82 -1.85 11.04 19.54
N ASP A 83 -1.33 11.09 18.30
CA ASP A 83 -0.06 10.53 17.85
C ASP A 83 0.10 9.00 17.99
N THR A 84 -0.99 8.29 18.32
CA THR A 84 -0.94 6.83 18.39
C THR A 84 -1.06 6.21 16.99
N PRO A 85 -0.31 5.12 16.71
CA PRO A 85 -0.37 4.47 15.41
C PRO A 85 -1.71 3.74 15.23
N GLN A 86 -2.41 4.04 14.13
CA GLN A 86 -3.58 3.32 13.67
C GLN A 86 -3.18 2.24 12.66
N SER A 87 -3.29 0.98 13.05
CA SER A 87 -3.02 -0.16 12.18
C SER A 87 -4.09 -0.31 11.10
N LEU A 88 -3.70 -0.16 9.83
CA LEU A 88 -4.60 -0.32 8.68
C LEU A 88 -4.87 -1.78 8.30
N TYR A 89 -4.02 -2.68 8.80
CA TYR A 89 -4.08 -4.12 8.58
C TYR A 89 -4.41 -4.82 9.90
N TYR A 90 -5.04 -5.99 9.82
CA TYR A 90 -5.25 -6.79 11.02
C TYR A 90 -3.91 -7.29 11.58
N PRO A 91 -3.71 -7.23 12.91
CA PRO A 91 -2.47 -7.63 13.54
C PRO A 91 -2.27 -9.15 13.46
N GLU A 92 -1.04 -9.57 13.76
CA GLU A 92 -0.69 -10.98 13.91
C GLU A 92 -1.53 -11.63 15.04
N GLY A 93 -1.96 -12.87 14.83
CA GLY A 93 -2.90 -13.56 15.72
C GLY A 93 -4.39 -13.34 15.41
N HIS A 94 -4.75 -12.47 14.47
CA HIS A 94 -6.12 -12.34 13.98
C HIS A 94 -6.42 -13.34 12.85
N LYS A 95 -7.69 -13.79 12.70
CA LYS A 95 -8.11 -14.68 11.59
C LYS A 95 -7.83 -14.10 10.20
N LEU A 96 -7.74 -12.78 10.12
CA LEU A 96 -7.48 -12.01 8.91
C LEU A 96 -6.12 -11.30 8.97
N ALA A 97 -5.16 -11.81 9.75
CA ALA A 97 -3.84 -11.19 9.92
C ALA A 97 -3.22 -10.79 8.57
N GLY A 98 -2.71 -9.56 8.48
CA GLY A 98 -2.10 -9.02 7.26
C GLY A 98 -3.10 -8.56 6.17
N ILE A 99 -4.41 -8.73 6.37
CA ILE A 99 -5.44 -8.24 5.46
C ILE A 99 -5.79 -6.78 5.80
N PHE A 100 -6.02 -5.97 4.78
CA PHE A 100 -6.48 -4.60 4.96
C PHE A 100 -7.89 -4.59 5.57
N LYS A 101 -8.06 -3.86 6.68
CA LYS A 101 -9.31 -3.83 7.46
C LYS A 101 -10.51 -3.28 6.66
N GLY A 102 -10.23 -2.38 5.71
CA GLY A 102 -11.27 -1.64 5.01
C GLY A 102 -11.62 -0.33 5.72
N MET A 103 -12.04 0.67 4.95
CA MET A 103 -12.30 2.01 5.47
C MET A 103 -13.40 2.05 6.53
N ALA A 104 -14.42 1.20 6.42
CA ALA A 104 -15.51 1.19 7.41
C ALA A 104 -15.04 0.80 8.82
N VAL A 105 -14.05 -0.10 8.91
CA VAL A 105 -13.47 -0.51 10.20
C VAL A 105 -12.48 0.54 10.69
N ILE A 106 -11.60 1.02 9.80
CA ILE A 106 -10.59 2.04 10.14
C ILE A 106 -11.23 3.34 10.63
N LEU A 107 -12.34 3.78 10.03
CA LEU A 107 -13.02 5.01 10.46
C LEU A 107 -13.85 4.87 11.74
N HIS A 108 -14.08 3.64 12.22
CA HIS A 108 -14.80 3.38 13.48
C HIS A 108 -13.84 3.28 14.68
N GLU A 109 -12.58 2.93 14.46
CA GLU A 109 -11.51 2.92 15.49
C GLU A 109 -11.11 4.34 15.88
#